data_AF-A0A8E1WCZ4-F1
#
_entry.id   AF-A0A8E1WCZ4-F1
#
_cell.length_a   1.000
_cell.length_b   1.000
_cell.length_c   1.000
_cell.angle_alpha   90.00
_cell.angle_beta   90.00
_cell.angle_gamma   90.00
#
_symmetry.space_group_name_H-M   'P 1'
#
loop_
_entity.id
_entity.type
_entity.pdbx_description
1 polymer ?
#
loop_
_entity_poly.entity_id
_entity_poly.type
_entity_poly.pdbx_seq_one_letter_code
_entity_poly.pdbx_strand_id
1 'polypeptide(L)' 'MPRANIVATTPNGIPYLNPVAVLLFKAKYQRPKDEANFENALPKLQRSERAWLKDCLDMRHPGHEWTGLF' A
#
# COMPACT_ATOMS: atom_id res chain seq x y z
N MET A 1 -6.76 12.60 2.68
CA MET A 1 -6.36 12.10 4.01
C MET A 1 -4.89 12.46 4.26
N PRO A 2 -4.58 13.39 5.17
CA PRO A 2 -3.21 13.86 5.40
C PRO A 2 -2.48 12.97 6.42
N ARG A 3 -1.35 12.37 6.02
CA ARG A 3 -0.18 11.86 6.78
C ARG A 3 -0.35 10.99 8.05
N ALA A 4 -1.45 11.06 8.78
CA ALA A 4 -1.67 10.38 10.06
C ALA A 4 -1.82 8.85 9.93
N ASN A 5 -2.21 8.33 8.75
CA ASN A 5 -2.33 6.88 8.53
C ASN A 5 -1.05 6.21 8.01
N ILE A 6 0.07 6.96 7.89
CA ILE A 6 1.35 6.41 7.42
C ILE A 6 2.00 5.52 8.48
N VAL A 7 1.73 5.76 9.77
CA VAL A 7 2.23 4.97 10.88
C VAL A 7 1.04 4.24 11.52
N ALA A 8 1.04 2.92 11.41
CA ALA A 8 0.11 2.04 12.10
C ALA A 8 0.74 1.57 13.42
N THR A 9 -0.07 1.12 14.36
CA THR A 9 0.42 0.64 15.66
C THR A 9 -0.02 -0.80 15.86
N THR A 10 0.90 -1.66 16.27
CA THR A 10 0.55 -3.04 16.63
C THR A 10 -0.37 -3.03 17.85
N PRO A 11 -1.11 -4.13 18.13
CA PRO A 11 -1.90 -4.23 19.37
C PRO A 11 -1.08 -3.98 20.65
N ASN A 12 0.23 -4.20 20.59
CA ASN A 12 1.16 -4.01 21.71
C ASN A 12 1.78 -2.59 21.74
N GLY A 13 1.27 -1.65 20.95
CA GLY A 13 1.73 -0.25 20.96
C GLY A 13 2.98 0.03 20.13
N ILE A 14 3.48 -0.93 19.34
CA ILE A 14 4.70 -0.72 18.54
C ILE A 14 4.32 0.00 17.24
N PRO A 15 4.86 1.20 16.95
CA PRO A 15 4.62 1.88 15.69
C PRO A 15 5.34 1.15 14.55
N TYR A 16 4.65 0.93 13.45
CA TYR A 16 5.20 0.40 12.20
C TYR A 16 4.70 1.22 11.03
N LEU A 17 5.49 1.27 9.96
CA LEU A 17 5.08 1.93 8.74
C LEU A 17 3.91 1.15 8.12
N ASN A 18 2.80 1.82 7.83
CA ASN A 18 1.64 1.17 7.24
C ASN A 18 2.07 0.49 5.92
N PRO A 19 1.79 -0.81 5.74
CA PRO A 19 2.16 -1.56 4.53
C PRO A 19 1.70 -0.85 3.26
N VAL A 20 0.57 -0.15 3.29
CA VAL A 20 0.07 0.62 2.15
C VAL A 20 0.99 1.77 1.74
N ALA A 21 1.57 2.48 2.72
CA ALA A 21 2.55 3.53 2.42
C ALA A 21 3.83 2.92 1.82
N VAL A 22 4.29 1.78 2.35
CA VAL A 22 5.45 1.04 1.81
C VAL A 22 5.19 0.61 0.36
N LEU A 23 4.01 0.06 0.08
CA LEU A 23 3.62 -0.35 -1.27
C LEU A 23 3.57 0.83 -2.23
N LEU A 24 3.01 1.97 -1.83
CA LEU A 24 2.99 3.17 -2.67
C LEU A 24 4.40 3.65 -3.05
N PHE A 25 5.36 3.58 -2.12
CA PHE A 25 6.77 3.90 -2.44
C PHE A 25 7.41 2.87 -3.37
N LYS A 26 7.09 1.59 -3.20
CA LYS A 26 7.59 0.49 -4.05
C LYS A 26 7.00 0.50 -5.46
N ALA A 27 5.74 0.93 -5.61
CA ALA A 27 5.04 1.07 -6.89
C ALA A 27 5.81 1.95 -7.89
N LYS A 28 6.61 2.91 -7.41
CA LYS A 28 7.48 3.72 -8.28
C LYS A 28 8.56 2.91 -9.00
N TYR A 29 9.04 1.82 -8.40
CA TYR A 29 10.18 1.06 -8.91
C TYR A 29 9.83 -0.36 -9.38
N GLN A 30 8.63 -0.89 -9.07
CA GLN A 30 8.08 -2.19 -9.49
C GLN A 30 9.15 -3.29 -9.68
N ARG A 31 9.95 -3.59 -8.65
CA ARG A 31 10.91 -4.70 -8.76
C ARG A 31 10.16 -6.03 -8.59
N PRO A 32 10.67 -7.16 -9.12
CA PRO A 32 10.02 -8.47 -8.93
C PRO A 32 9.77 -8.83 -7.44
N LYS A 33 10.67 -8.42 -6.54
CA LYS A 33 10.48 -8.58 -5.09
C LYS A 33 9.34 -7.75 -4.52
N ASP A 34 8.99 -6.65 -5.17
CA ASP A 34 7.94 -5.74 -4.72
C ASP A 34 6.55 -6.26 -5.10
N GLU A 35 6.42 -7.01 -6.20
CA GLU A 35 5.20 -7.75 -6.56
C GLU A 35 4.87 -8.81 -5.50
N ALA A 36 5.86 -9.64 -5.12
CA ALA A 36 5.67 -10.62 -4.05
C ALA A 36 5.30 -9.96 -2.71
N ASN A 37 5.84 -8.77 -2.42
CA ASN A 37 5.45 -8.00 -1.23
C ASN A 37 4.00 -7.48 -1.34
N PHE A 38 3.58 -7.02 -2.53
CA PHE A 38 2.22 -6.57 -2.80
C PHE A 38 1.23 -7.72 -2.61
N GLU A 39 1.45 -8.87 -3.24
CA GLU A 39 0.57 -10.04 -3.12
C GLU A 39 0.43 -10.54 -1.68
N ASN A 40 1.52 -10.53 -0.90
CA ASN A 40 1.49 -10.95 0.50
C ASN A 40 0.82 -9.93 1.44
N ALA A 41 0.90 -8.65 1.10
CA ALA A 41 0.33 -7.57 1.90
C ALA A 41 -1.14 -7.33 1.58
N LEU A 42 -1.54 -7.41 0.31
CA LEU A 42 -2.91 -7.17 -0.19
C LEU A 42 -4.01 -7.86 0.65
N PRO A 43 -3.95 -9.17 0.95
CA PRO A 43 -4.98 -9.83 1.75
C PRO A 43 -5.05 -9.32 3.20
N LYS A 44 -3.95 -8.77 3.73
CA LYS A 44 -3.85 -8.24 5.10
C LYS A 44 -4.32 -6.79 5.22
N LEU A 45 -4.48 -6.09 4.09
CA LEU A 45 -4.99 -4.73 4.06
C LEU A 45 -6.49 -4.70 4.28
N GLN A 46 -6.94 -3.74 5.09
CA GLN A 46 -8.36 -3.45 5.23
C GLN A 46 -8.94 -2.85 3.94
N ARG A 47 -10.27 -2.90 3.80
CA ARG A 47 -10.97 -2.38 2.61
C ARG A 47 -10.68 -0.89 2.35
N SER A 48 -10.62 -0.09 3.40
CA SER A 48 -10.29 1.35 3.33
C SER A 48 -8.85 1.59 2.87
N GLU A 49 -7.92 0.77 3.33
CA GLU A 49 -6.50 0.81 2.98
C GLU A 49 -6.27 0.45 1.50
N ARG A 50 -7.00 -0.56 1.01
CA ARG A 50 -6.99 -0.95 -0.41
C ARG A 50 -7.53 0.15 -1.32
N ALA A 51 -8.69 0.73 -0.97
CA ALA A 51 -9.28 1.83 -1.73
C ALA A 51 -8.33 3.02 -1.82
N TRP A 52 -7.70 3.39 -0.69
CA TRP A 52 -6.71 4.47 -0.67
C TRP A 52 -5.48 4.17 -1.53
N LEU A 53 -4.97 2.93 -1.50
CA LEU A 53 -3.84 2.54 -2.33
C LEU A 53 -4.19 2.66 -3.81
N LYS A 54 -5.37 2.19 -4.20
CA LYS A 54 -5.88 2.29 -5.57
C LYS A 54 -5.97 3.74 -6.03
N ASP A 55 -6.61 4.62 -5.25
CA ASP A 55 -6.73 6.05 -5.58
C ASP A 55 -5.35 6.73 -5.72
N CYS A 56 -4.41 6.39 -4.84
CA CYS A 56 -3.06 6.96 -4.89
C CYS A 56 -2.28 6.47 -6.10
N LEU A 57 -2.43 5.19 -6.46
CA LEU A 57 -1.84 4.63 -7.67
C LEU A 57 -2.46 5.24 -8.92
N ASP A 58 -3.78 5.35 -9.00
CA ASP A 58 -4.48 6.00 -10.13
C ASP A 58 -4.03 7.45 -10.31
N MET A 59 -3.80 8.19 -9.22
CA MET A 59 -3.34 9.58 -9.27
C MET A 59 -1.85 9.72 -9.63
N ARG A 60 -0.97 8.86 -9.08
CA ARG A 60 0.49 9.02 -9.20
C ARG A 60 1.11 8.20 -10.33
N HIS A 61 0.47 7.10 -10.69
CA HIS A 61 0.88 6.09 -11.65
C HIS A 61 -0.34 5.58 -12.44
N PRO A 62 -0.97 6.43 -13.28
CA PRO A 62 -2.14 6.02 -14.05
C PRO A 62 -1.83 4.80 -14.92
N GLY A 63 -2.68 3.77 -14.87
CA GLY A 63 -2.50 2.52 -15.62
C GLY A 63 -1.51 1.52 -15.00
N HIS A 64 -1.12 1.71 -13.74
CA HIS A 64 -0.21 0.80 -13.04
C HIS A 64 -0.84 -0.58 -12.82
N GLU A 65 -0.13 -1.66 -13.15
CA GLU A 65 -0.59 -3.07 -13.06
C GLU A 65 -1.37 -3.41 -11.78
N TRP A 66 -0.88 -2.96 -10.62
CA TRP A 66 -1.54 -3.18 -9.33
C TRP A 66 -2.96 -2.60 -9.20
N THR A 67 -3.36 -1.59 -9.98
CA THR A 67 -4.71 -1.01 -9.88
C THR A 67 -5.81 -1.95 -10.41
N GLY A 68 -5.44 -2.90 -11.27
CA GLY A 68 -6.32 -3.97 -11.74
C GLY A 68 -6.44 -5.17 -10.79
N LEU A 69 -5.67 -5.18 -9.69
CA LEU A 69 -5.64 -6.27 -8.70
C LEU A 69 -6.46 -5.98 -7.43
N PHE A 70 -7.18 -4.85 -7.38
CA PHE A 70 -8.13 -4.50 -6.33
C PHE A 70 -9.56 -4.88 -6.71
#